data_AF-A0A351Y5Z2-F1
#
_entry.id   AF-A0A351Y5Z2-F1
#
_cell.length_a   1.000
_cell.length_b   1.000
_cell.length_c   1.000
_cell.angle_alpha   90.00
_cell.angle_beta   90.00
_cell.angle_gamma   90.00
#
_symmetry.space_group_name_H-M   'P 1'
#
loop_
_entity.id
_entity.type
_entity.pdbx_description
1 polymer ?
#
loop_
_entity_poly.entity_id
_entity_poly.type
_entity_poly.pdbx_seq_one_letter_code
_entity_poly.pdbx_strand_id
1 'polypeptide(L)'
;MIPGEVGAAPVGNIGAYGKEAQDIIAEVEGIDLETKEKKIRTNDECKFAYRESIFKHELKDKVIITAVTFVFEQQSPDYFPNIQYNDIQDIIWKQCIDPTAISAQEVADIIITIRQNKLPDRTKTGTAGSFFKNPVVSKEQFERLLVTYPDLK
;
A
#
# COMPACT_ATOMS: atom_id res chain seq x y z
N MET A 1 6.49 -5.55 8.60
CA MET A 1 5.46 -6.05 7.66
C MET A 1 4.14 -5.30 7.75
N ILE A 2 3.33 -5.33 6.69
CA ILE A 2 1.91 -4.94 6.73
C ILE A 2 1.15 -6.16 7.28
N PRO A 3 0.40 -6.02 8.39
CA PRO A 3 -0.39 -7.11 8.94
C PRO A 3 -1.81 -7.15 8.34
N GLY A 4 -2.50 -8.25 8.58
CA GLY A 4 -3.87 -8.47 8.15
C GLY A 4 -3.98 -9.62 7.15
N GLU A 5 -5.18 -9.77 6.60
CA GLU A 5 -5.54 -10.83 5.65
C GLU A 5 -5.51 -10.32 4.22
N VAL A 6 -5.30 -11.24 3.26
CA VAL A 6 -5.35 -10.94 1.82
C VAL A 6 -6.69 -10.29 1.43
N GLY A 7 -7.81 -10.78 1.96
CA GLY A 7 -9.14 -10.21 1.66
C GLY A 7 -9.33 -8.76 2.16
N ALA A 8 -8.55 -8.31 3.16
CA ALA A 8 -8.61 -6.93 3.64
C ALA A 8 -7.76 -5.96 2.78
N ALA A 9 -6.78 -6.48 2.02
CA ALA A 9 -5.90 -5.69 1.15
C ALA A 9 -6.66 -4.77 0.16
N PRO A 10 -7.67 -5.25 -0.60
CA PRO A 10 -8.42 -4.39 -1.51
C PRO A 10 -9.31 -3.36 -0.78
N VAL A 11 -9.84 -3.66 0.41
CA VAL A 11 -10.81 -2.77 1.09
C VAL A 11 -10.25 -1.37 1.31
N GLY A 12 -9.00 -1.31 1.78
CA GLY A 12 -8.30 -0.05 2.02
C GLY A 12 -7.25 0.29 0.99
N ASN A 13 -7.22 -0.38 -0.18
CA ASN A 13 -6.13 -0.30 -1.16
C ASN A 13 -4.77 -0.16 -0.46
N ILE A 14 -4.35 -1.22 0.25
CA ILE A 14 -3.17 -1.16 1.12
C ILE A 14 -1.96 -0.68 0.32
N GLY A 15 -1.13 0.16 0.94
CA GLY A 15 0.03 0.69 0.25
C GLY A 15 1.11 1.15 1.20
N ALA A 16 2.36 0.98 0.78
CA ALA A 16 3.53 1.42 1.51
C ALA A 16 4.69 1.61 0.52
N TYR A 17 5.61 2.51 0.84
CA TYR A 17 6.85 2.69 0.08
C TYR A 17 6.64 2.91 -1.43
N GLY A 18 5.61 3.66 -1.81
CA GLY A 18 5.36 4.03 -3.21
C GLY A 18 4.70 2.93 -4.07
N LYS A 19 4.20 1.85 -3.46
CA LYS A 19 3.34 0.86 -4.14
C LYS A 19 2.02 0.70 -3.40
N GLU A 20 0.96 0.45 -4.17
CA GLU A 20 -0.38 0.17 -3.66
C GLU A 20 -0.90 -1.16 -4.21
N ALA A 21 -1.87 -1.77 -3.54
CA ALA A 21 -2.42 -3.07 -3.93
C ALA A 21 -3.05 -3.01 -5.33
N GLN A 22 -3.67 -1.88 -5.68
CA GLN A 22 -4.21 -1.65 -7.02
C GLN A 22 -3.18 -1.80 -8.15
N ASP A 23 -1.89 -1.63 -7.87
CA ASP A 23 -0.85 -1.76 -8.89
C ASP A 23 -0.67 -3.21 -9.37
N ILE A 24 -1.16 -4.19 -8.60
CA ILE A 24 -0.94 -5.62 -8.85
C ILE A 24 -2.20 -6.47 -8.72
N ILE A 25 -3.30 -5.95 -8.17
CA ILE A 25 -4.58 -6.68 -8.15
C ILE A 25 -5.15 -6.72 -9.57
N ALA A 26 -5.43 -7.90 -10.10
CA ALA A 26 -6.18 -8.04 -11.36
C ALA A 26 -7.68 -8.05 -11.10
N GLU A 27 -8.12 -8.83 -10.11
CA GLU A 27 -9.52 -9.00 -9.77
C GLU A 27 -9.73 -9.38 -8.30
N VAL A 28 -10.93 -9.10 -7.81
CA VAL A 28 -11.40 -9.42 -6.46
C VAL A 28 -12.68 -10.22 -6.55
N GLU A 29 -12.68 -11.42 -5.98
CA GLU A 29 -13.87 -12.25 -5.83
C GLU A 29 -14.54 -11.93 -4.50
N GLY A 30 -15.87 -11.75 -4.53
CA GLY A 30 -16.66 -11.71 -3.31
C GLY A 30 -18.04 -12.31 -3.47
N ILE A 31 -18.63 -12.69 -2.33
CA ILE A 31 -20.00 -13.16 -2.22
C ILE A 31 -20.88 -11.97 -1.82
N ASP A 32 -21.91 -11.70 -2.61
CA ASP A 32 -22.93 -10.72 -2.27
C ASP A 32 -23.83 -11.28 -1.14
N LEU A 33 -24.02 -10.51 -0.07
CA LEU A 33 -24.74 -10.96 1.11
C LEU A 33 -26.27 -10.95 0.92
N GLU A 34 -26.79 -10.19 -0.03
CA GLU A 34 -28.21 -10.17 -0.35
C GLU A 34 -28.56 -11.34 -1.27
N THR A 35 -27.85 -11.47 -2.40
CA THR A 35 -28.17 -12.48 -3.41
C THR A 35 -27.55 -13.85 -3.12
N LYS A 36 -26.53 -13.90 -2.27
CA LYS A 36 -25.67 -15.09 -2.02
C LYS A 36 -24.88 -15.54 -3.24
N GLU A 37 -24.81 -14.72 -4.28
CA GLU A 37 -24.09 -15.05 -5.50
C GLU A 37 -22.63 -14.59 -5.44
N LYS A 38 -21.78 -15.36 -6.12
CA LYS A 38 -20.39 -14.98 -6.34
C LYS A 38 -20.32 -13.93 -7.43
N LYS A 39 -19.54 -12.87 -7.18
CA LYS A 39 -19.22 -11.84 -8.17
C LYS A 39 -17.73 -11.53 -8.17
N ILE A 40 -17.14 -11.65 -9.34
CA ILE A 40 -15.76 -11.21 -9.63
C ILE A 40 -15.82 -9.77 -10.10
N ARG A 41 -14.90 -8.94 -9.60
CA ARG A 41 -14.72 -7.54 -10.00
C ARG A 41 -13.30 -7.35 -10.49
N THR A 42 -13.17 -6.75 -11.67
CA THR A 42 -11.89 -6.29 -12.21
C THR A 42 -11.28 -5.17 -11.38
N ASN A 43 -10.01 -4.84 -11.61
CA ASN A 43 -9.33 -3.72 -10.96
C ASN A 43 -10.12 -2.41 -11.09
N ASP A 44 -10.55 -2.06 -12.31
CA ASP A 44 -11.30 -0.83 -12.58
C ASP A 44 -12.64 -0.79 -11.82
N GLU A 45 -13.35 -1.91 -11.76
CA GLU A 45 -14.61 -2.02 -11.02
C GLU A 45 -14.44 -1.89 -9.50
N CYS A 46 -13.23 -2.14 -8.98
CA CYS A 46 -12.92 -1.96 -7.56
C CYS A 46 -12.79 -0.48 -7.16
N LYS A 47 -12.71 0.45 -8.14
CA LYS A 47 -12.65 1.91 -7.93
C LYS A 47 -11.60 2.29 -6.88
N PHE A 48 -10.40 1.74 -6.99
CA PHE A 48 -9.33 2.01 -6.05
C PHE A 48 -8.87 3.47 -6.12
N ALA A 49 -8.53 4.02 -4.95
CA ALA A 49 -7.84 5.30 -4.82
C ALA A 49 -7.05 5.30 -3.49
N TYR A 50 -6.40 6.43 -3.13
CA TYR A 50 -5.61 6.53 -1.92
C TYR A 50 -6.41 6.18 -0.64
N ARG A 51 -6.18 4.96 -0.12
CA ARG A 51 -6.91 4.34 1.00
C ARG A 51 -8.42 4.21 0.81
N GLU A 52 -8.88 4.14 -0.43
CA GLU A 52 -10.29 4.02 -0.79
C GLU A 52 -10.50 2.87 -1.80
N SER A 53 -11.70 2.30 -1.76
CA SER A 53 -12.19 1.31 -2.73
C SER A 53 -13.72 1.28 -2.67
N ILE A 54 -14.35 0.65 -3.66
CA ILE A 54 -15.80 0.40 -3.65
C ILE A 54 -16.27 -0.40 -2.41
N PHE A 55 -15.41 -1.26 -1.85
CA PHE A 55 -15.71 -2.11 -0.68
C PHE A 55 -15.84 -1.31 0.63
N LYS A 56 -15.22 -0.13 0.69
CA LYS A 56 -15.32 0.78 1.82
C LYS A 56 -16.55 1.69 1.75
N HIS A 57 -17.15 1.80 0.55
CA HIS A 57 -18.26 2.69 0.24
C HIS A 57 -19.50 1.89 -0.18
N GLU A 58 -19.77 1.80 -1.49
CA GLU A 58 -21.00 1.26 -2.08
C GLU A 58 -21.31 -0.18 -1.62
N LEU A 59 -20.27 -0.98 -1.42
CA LEU A 59 -20.35 -2.40 -1.04
C LEU A 59 -20.02 -2.67 0.43
N LYS A 60 -19.88 -1.62 1.24
CA LYS A 60 -19.66 -1.75 2.68
C LYS A 60 -20.80 -2.58 3.30
N ASP A 61 -20.43 -3.59 4.08
CA ASP A 61 -21.35 -4.51 4.77
C ASP A 61 -22.28 -5.33 3.83
N LYS A 62 -22.01 -5.34 2.51
CA LYS A 62 -22.80 -6.06 1.51
C LYS A 62 -22.07 -7.22 0.85
N VAL A 63 -20.74 -7.26 0.96
CA VAL A 63 -19.91 -8.25 0.27
C VAL A 63 -18.89 -8.85 1.22
N ILE A 64 -18.71 -10.17 1.15
CA ILE A 64 -17.57 -10.88 1.77
C ILE A 64 -16.55 -11.17 0.68
N ILE A 65 -15.33 -10.65 0.82
CA ILE A 65 -14.23 -10.96 -0.10
C ILE A 65 -13.70 -12.36 0.18
N THR A 66 -13.67 -13.21 -0.84
CA THR A 66 -13.30 -14.62 -0.74
C THR A 66 -11.96 -14.94 -1.40
N ALA A 67 -11.59 -14.20 -2.45
CA ALA A 67 -10.31 -14.34 -3.11
C ALA A 67 -9.84 -13.02 -3.73
N VAL A 68 -8.53 -12.88 -3.89
CA VAL A 68 -7.90 -11.75 -4.59
C VAL A 68 -6.85 -12.33 -5.52
N THR A 69 -6.93 -11.98 -6.80
CA THR A 69 -5.97 -12.39 -7.82
C THR A 69 -4.96 -11.28 -8.02
N PHE A 70 -3.68 -11.61 -7.87
CA PHE A 70 -2.57 -10.69 -8.11
C PHE A 70 -1.82 -11.09 -9.38
N VAL A 71 -1.37 -10.09 -10.13
CA VAL A 71 -0.47 -10.24 -11.26
C VAL A 71 0.84 -9.57 -10.89
N PHE A 72 1.92 -10.36 -10.93
CA PHE A 72 3.27 -9.89 -10.64
C PHE A 72 4.07 -9.87 -11.92
N GLU A 73 4.97 -8.89 -12.03
CA GLU A 73 5.99 -8.92 -13.06
C GLU A 73 6.87 -10.16 -12.87
N GLN A 74 7.13 -10.86 -13.97
CA GLN A 74 8.04 -11.99 -13.97
C GLN A 74 9.47 -11.49 -13.74
N GLN A 75 10.23 -12.18 -12.89
CA GLN A 75 11.65 -11.89 -12.75
C GLN A 75 12.35 -12.05 -14.10
N SER A 76 12.98 -10.97 -14.54
CA SER A 76 13.79 -10.91 -15.76
C SER A 76 15.03 -10.06 -15.48
N PRO A 77 16.06 -10.11 -16.34
CA PRO A 77 17.23 -9.22 -16.22
C PRO A 77 16.88 -7.72 -16.29
N ASP A 78 15.73 -7.38 -16.87
CA ASP A 78 15.25 -6.00 -17.00
C ASP A 78 14.31 -5.58 -15.86
N TYR A 79 14.03 -6.48 -14.91
CA TYR A 79 13.21 -6.17 -13.75
C TYR A 79 14.01 -5.33 -12.73
N PHE A 80 13.49 -4.16 -12.39
CA PHE A 80 14.05 -3.29 -11.36
C PHE A 80 13.00 -3.01 -10.27
N PRO A 81 13.27 -3.33 -9.00
CA PRO A 81 12.33 -3.07 -7.93
C PRO A 81 12.18 -1.57 -7.67
N ASN A 82 11.02 -1.15 -7.15
CA ASN A 82 10.78 0.26 -6.81
C ASN A 82 11.60 0.68 -5.58
N ILE A 83 12.65 1.48 -5.83
CA ILE A 83 13.53 2.06 -4.82
C ILE A 83 13.39 3.59 -4.70
N GLN A 84 12.30 4.18 -5.19
CA GLN A 84 12.12 5.64 -5.23
C GLN A 84 11.79 6.26 -3.86
N TYR A 85 11.43 5.44 -2.87
CA TYR A 85 11.08 5.95 -1.54
C TYR A 85 12.33 6.33 -0.74
N ASN A 86 12.40 7.57 -0.25
CA ASN A 86 13.60 8.15 0.38
C ASN A 86 14.22 7.26 1.48
N ASP A 87 13.41 6.67 2.36
CA ASP A 87 13.94 5.80 3.42
C ASP A 87 14.69 4.57 2.88
N ILE A 88 14.29 4.06 1.71
CA ILE A 88 14.95 2.94 1.04
C ILE A 88 16.28 3.44 0.46
N GLN A 89 16.27 4.58 -0.24
CA GLN A 89 17.48 5.18 -0.81
C GLN A 89 18.54 5.48 0.26
N ASP A 90 18.11 5.97 1.43
CA ASP A 90 18.98 6.23 2.56
C ASP A 90 19.73 4.97 3.04
N ILE A 91 19.05 3.82 3.05
CA ILE A 91 19.68 2.55 3.45
C ILE A 91 20.61 2.03 2.37
N ILE A 92 20.18 2.07 1.10
CA ILE A 92 21.03 1.70 -0.05
C ILE A 92 22.33 2.49 -0.02
N TRP A 93 22.25 3.82 0.18
CA TRP A 93 23.41 4.69 0.30
C TRP A 93 24.30 4.33 1.49
N LYS A 94 23.71 4.20 2.70
CA LYS A 94 24.46 3.90 3.93
C LYS A 94 25.16 2.55 3.91
N GLN A 95 24.59 1.56 3.22
CA GLN A 95 25.12 0.20 3.14
C GLN A 95 25.97 -0.03 1.88
N CYS A 96 26.17 1.01 1.06
CA CYS A 96 26.91 0.92 -0.20
C CYS A 96 26.38 -0.18 -1.13
N ILE A 97 25.06 -0.36 -1.17
CA ILE A 97 24.39 -1.32 -2.06
C ILE A 97 24.35 -0.72 -3.47
N ASP A 98 24.63 -1.53 -4.50
CA ASP A 98 24.48 -1.11 -5.89
C ASP A 98 22.98 -1.08 -6.27
N PRO A 99 22.39 0.10 -6.51
CA PRO A 99 20.97 0.21 -6.85
C PRO A 99 20.62 -0.43 -8.21
N THR A 100 21.62 -0.69 -9.06
CA THR A 100 21.40 -1.31 -10.38
C THR A 100 21.39 -2.84 -10.33
N ALA A 101 21.82 -3.43 -9.22
CA ALA A 101 21.88 -4.88 -9.04
C ALA A 101 20.98 -5.39 -7.90
N ILE A 102 20.21 -4.50 -7.25
CA ILE A 102 19.40 -4.82 -6.08
C ILE A 102 18.19 -5.69 -6.45
N SER A 103 18.00 -6.78 -5.72
CA SER A 103 16.89 -7.70 -5.89
C SER A 103 15.61 -7.25 -5.15
N ALA A 104 14.45 -7.78 -5.55
CA ALA A 104 13.20 -7.57 -4.82
C ALA A 104 13.26 -8.07 -3.36
N GLN A 105 14.04 -9.13 -3.10
CA GLN A 105 14.23 -9.66 -1.76
C GLN A 105 15.01 -8.68 -0.87
N GLU A 106 16.10 -8.10 -1.38
CA GLU A 106 16.86 -7.09 -0.65
C GLU A 106 16.01 -5.85 -0.36
N VAL A 107 15.19 -5.39 -1.31
CA VAL A 107 14.25 -4.30 -1.08
C VAL A 107 13.22 -4.66 0.01
N ALA A 108 12.70 -5.90 0.02
CA ALA A 108 11.79 -6.36 1.06
C ALA A 108 12.45 -6.38 2.44
N ASP A 109 13.70 -6.84 2.54
CA ASP A 109 14.46 -6.88 3.78
C ASP A 109 14.74 -5.47 4.32
N ILE A 110 15.14 -4.54 3.45
CA ILE A 110 15.30 -3.11 3.79
C ILE A 110 13.98 -2.54 4.34
N ILE A 111 12.85 -2.81 3.67
CA ILE A 111 11.52 -2.36 4.12
C ILE A 111 11.17 -2.95 5.50
N ILE A 112 11.49 -4.23 5.74
CA ILE A 112 11.26 -4.87 7.04
C ILE A 112 12.04 -4.13 8.13
N THR A 113 13.32 -3.85 7.91
CA THR A 113 14.16 -3.11 8.85
C THR A 113 13.62 -1.71 9.12
N ILE A 114 13.25 -0.94 8.08
CA ILE A 114 12.67 0.40 8.26
C ILE A 114 11.42 0.33 9.14
N ARG A 115 10.53 -0.63 8.85
CA ARG A 115 9.26 -0.76 9.58
C ARG A 115 9.45 -1.16 11.02
N GLN A 116 10.39 -2.05 11.32
CA GLN A 116 10.70 -2.45 12.70
C GLN A 116 11.25 -1.28 13.53
N ASN A 117 11.99 -0.37 12.90
CA ASN A 117 12.54 0.80 13.56
C ASN A 117 11.51 1.92 13.75
N LYS A 118 10.57 2.10 12.81
CA LYS A 118 9.59 3.21 12.84
C LYS A 118 8.29 2.88 13.56
N LEU A 119 7.87 1.61 13.58
CA LEU A 119 6.55 1.22 14.07
C LEU A 119 6.67 0.50 15.42
N PRO A 120 5.74 0.74 16.35
CA PRO A 120 5.73 0.02 17.61
C PRO A 120 5.47 -1.47 17.39
N ASP A 121 6.09 -2.30 18.23
CA ASP A 121 5.88 -3.74 18.25
C ASP A 121 4.44 -4.04 18.70
N ARG A 122 3.65 -4.61 17.78
CA ARG A 122 2.22 -4.92 17.97
C ARG A 122 1.98 -5.99 19.03
N THR A 123 2.97 -6.84 19.31
CA THR A 123 2.87 -7.86 20.37
C THR A 123 3.00 -7.25 21.77
N LYS A 124 3.54 -6.03 21.86
CA LYS A 124 3.77 -5.30 23.11
C LYS A 124 2.83 -4.12 23.28
N THR A 125 2.46 -3.45 22.19
CA THR A 125 1.64 -2.23 22.20
C THR A 125 0.47 -2.39 21.24
N GLY A 126 -0.75 -2.19 21.75
CA GLY A 126 -1.96 -2.19 20.93
C GLY A 126 -1.95 -1.04 19.93
N THR A 127 -1.87 -1.35 18.64
CA THR A 127 -1.90 -0.33 17.57
C THR A 127 -2.58 -0.88 16.31
N ALA A 128 -3.31 -0.02 15.60
CA ALA A 128 -3.80 -0.28 14.26
C ALA A 128 -2.79 0.15 13.16
N GLY A 129 -1.64 0.74 13.53
CA GLY A 129 -0.73 1.41 12.62
C GLY A 129 -1.06 2.91 12.51
N SER A 130 -0.80 3.51 11.35
CA SER A 130 -1.12 4.92 11.09
C SER A 130 -2.61 5.17 11.28
N PHE A 131 -2.94 6.03 12.24
CA PHE A 131 -4.34 6.32 12.60
C PHE A 131 -5.00 7.33 11.65
N PHE A 132 -4.22 8.26 11.12
CA PHE A 132 -4.69 9.28 10.19
C PHE A 132 -4.23 8.98 8.77
N LYS A 133 -5.08 9.30 7.79
CA LYS A 133 -4.68 9.43 6.38
C LYS A 133 -3.85 10.70 6.22
N ASN A 134 -2.95 10.71 5.25
CA ASN A 134 -2.32 11.96 4.83
C ASN A 134 -3.39 12.84 4.15
N PRO A 135 -3.59 14.10 4.58
CA PRO A 135 -4.56 14.97 3.96
C PRO A 135 -4.09 15.36 2.55
N VAL A 136 -5.03 15.36 1.60
CA VAL A 136 -4.82 15.95 0.28
C VAL A 136 -5.38 17.36 0.32
N VAL A 137 -4.54 18.35 0.03
CA VAL A 137 -4.91 19.76 0.07
C VAL A 137 -4.70 20.41 -1.29
N SER A 138 -5.41 21.51 -1.53
CA SER A 138 -5.20 22.34 -2.72
C SER A 138 -3.79 22.97 -2.70
N LYS A 139 -3.27 23.30 -3.89
CA LYS A 139 -1.97 23.96 -4.02
C LYS A 139 -1.94 25.28 -3.24
N GLU A 140 -3.04 26.03 -3.29
CA GLU A 140 -3.20 27.32 -2.63
C GLU A 140 -3.25 27.17 -1.09
N GLN A 141 -3.78 26.07 -0.57
CA GLN A 141 -3.69 25.76 0.86
C GLN A 141 -2.26 25.38 1.25
N PHE A 142 -1.59 24.55 0.43
CA PHE A 142 -0.21 24.13 0.68
C PHE A 142 0.75 25.32 0.71
N GLU A 143 0.68 26.22 -0.26
CA GLU A 143 1.51 27.43 -0.32
C GLU A 143 1.29 28.34 0.89
N ARG A 144 0.04 28.49 1.36
CA ARG A 144 -0.26 29.24 2.59
C ARG A 144 0.33 28.58 3.83
N LEU A 145 0.31 27.25 3.90
CA LEU A 145 0.90 26.51 5.01
C LEU A 145 2.42 26.67 5.04
N LEU A 146 3.09 26.68 3.88
CA LEU A 146 4.55 26.86 3.80
C LEU A 146 5.03 28.22 4.32
N VAL A 147 4.24 29.28 4.20
CA VAL A 147 4.57 30.58 4.80
C VAL A 147 4.65 30.47 6.33
N THR A 148 3.74 29.70 6.94
CA THR A 148 3.70 29.51 8.39
C THR A 148 4.67 28.42 8.86
N TYR A 149 4.87 27.38 8.04
CA TYR A 149 5.68 26.19 8.33
C TYR A 149 6.68 25.94 7.19
N PRO A 150 7.83 26.64 7.16
CA PRO A 150 8.78 26.56 6.05
C PRO A 150 9.41 25.17 5.84
N ASP A 151 9.48 24.36 6.90
CA ASP A 151 10.04 23.00 6.86
C ASP A 151 9.00 21.94 6.47
N LEU A 152 7.76 22.32 6.14
CA LEU A 152 6.73 21.40 5.66
C LEU A 152 7.19 20.76 4.33
N LYS A 153 7.20 19.43 4.29
CA LYS A 153 7.61 18.63 3.13
C LYS A 153 6.42 18.01 2.42
#